data_AF-A0A0B0SE72-F1
#
_entry.id   AF-A0A0B0SE72-F1
#
_cell.length_a   1.000
_cell.length_b   1.000
_cell.length_c   1.000
_cell.angle_alpha   90.00
_cell.angle_beta   90.00
_cell.angle_gamma   90.00
#
_symmetry.space_group_name_H-M   'P 1'
#
loop_
_entity.id
_entity.type
_entity.pdbx_description
1 polymer ?
#
loop_
_entity_poly.entity_id
_entity_poly.type
_entity_poly.pdbx_seq_one_letter_code
_entity_poly.pdbx_strand_id
1 'polypeptide(L)'
;MGETFAEVKRELIALLRPGVRVPNWSKAMEKNPGRLKRREFVVLEVDKAKGLALQSGEKRVEVPWGALENVWRKWRDYRECRLKRKDLAEKNFFTTYCIALLRFLEENLGGPRV
;
A
#
# COMPACT_ATOMS: atom_id res chain seq x y z
N MET A 1 -19.61 7.59 -9.36
CA MET A 1 -19.65 6.70 -8.18
C MET A 1 -18.22 6.31 -7.88
N GLY A 2 -17.73 6.57 -6.66
CA GLY A 2 -16.36 6.20 -6.27
C GLY A 2 -16.24 4.69 -6.04
N GLU A 3 -15.05 4.15 -6.26
CA GLU A 3 -14.72 2.75 -5.98
C GLU A 3 -14.90 2.43 -4.49
N THR A 4 -15.32 1.21 -4.18
CA THR A 4 -15.45 0.72 -2.81
C THR A 4 -14.17 0.04 -2.35
N PHE A 5 -13.90 0.01 -1.04
CA PHE A 5 -12.75 -0.75 -0.53
C PHE A 5 -12.85 -2.25 -0.85
N ALA A 6 -14.06 -2.79 -1.00
CA ALA A 6 -14.26 -4.19 -1.37
C ALA A 6 -13.71 -4.50 -2.77
N GLU A 7 -13.84 -3.56 -3.72
CA GLU A 7 -13.28 -3.67 -5.07
C GLU A 7 -11.75 -3.61 -5.03
N VAL A 8 -11.20 -2.60 -4.33
CA VAL A 8 -9.75 -2.46 -4.09
C VAL A 8 -9.16 -3.72 -3.49
N LYS A 9 -9.80 -4.26 -2.45
CA LYS A 9 -9.37 -5.48 -1.78
C LYS A 9 -9.39 -6.67 -2.73
N ARG A 10 -10.46 -6.84 -3.51
CA ARG A 10 -10.59 -7.94 -4.47
C ARG A 10 -9.49 -7.88 -5.53
N GLU A 11 -9.18 -6.69 -6.04
CA GLU A 11 -8.15 -6.49 -7.05
C GLU A 11 -6.74 -6.69 -6.50
N LEU A 12 -6.46 -6.19 -5.29
CA LEU A 12 -5.21 -6.48 -4.59
C LEU A 12 -5.03 -7.98 -4.36
N ILE A 13 -6.07 -8.70 -3.96
CA ILE A 13 -6.02 -10.17 -3.80
C ILE A 13 -5.74 -10.85 -5.14
N ALA A 14 -6.25 -10.33 -6.25
CA ALA A 14 -6.02 -10.89 -7.58
C ALA A 14 -4.57 -10.65 -8.07
N LEU A 15 -4.00 -9.48 -7.78
CA LEU A 15 -2.66 -9.08 -8.18
C LEU A 15 -1.56 -9.66 -7.28
N LEU A 16 -1.81 -9.74 -5.98
CA LEU A 16 -0.82 -10.13 -4.99
C LEU A 16 -0.86 -11.65 -4.81
N ARG A 17 0.23 -12.29 -5.18
CA ARG A 17 0.49 -13.72 -4.91
C ARG A 17 1.74 -13.85 -4.05
N PRO A 18 1.88 -14.94 -3.28
CA PRO A 18 3.14 -15.25 -2.62
C PRO A 18 4.33 -15.14 -3.58
N GLY A 19 5.39 -14.44 -3.16
CA GLY A 19 6.58 -14.17 -3.97
C GLY A 19 6.55 -12.83 -4.73
N VAL A 20 5.40 -12.16 -4.87
CA VAL A 20 5.33 -10.84 -5.50
C VAL A 20 6.15 -9.83 -4.70
N ARG A 21 7.00 -9.07 -5.40
CA ARG A 21 7.78 -7.98 -4.84
C ARG A 21 7.05 -6.67 -5.04
N VAL A 22 6.84 -5.95 -3.96
CA VAL A 22 6.19 -4.64 -3.98
C VAL A 22 7.22 -3.59 -3.56
N PRO A 23 7.57 -2.65 -4.45
CA PRO A 23 8.48 -1.58 -4.10
C PRO A 23 7.82 -0.62 -3.11
N ASN A 24 8.55 -0.23 -2.07
CA ASN A 24 8.12 0.88 -1.23
C ASN A 24 8.00 2.14 -2.08
N TRP A 25 6.97 2.90 -1.78
CA TRP A 25 6.72 4.17 -2.43
C TRP A 25 6.33 5.23 -1.38
N SER A 26 6.70 6.47 -1.67
CA SER A 26 6.18 7.65 -0.99
C SER A 26 6.22 8.80 -1.97
N LYS A 27 5.37 9.81 -1.76
CA LYS A 27 5.37 11.00 -2.62
C LYS A 27 6.70 11.75 -2.63
N ALA A 28 7.47 11.67 -1.54
CA ALA A 28 8.82 12.23 -1.46
C ALA A 28 9.81 11.54 -2.41
N MET A 29 9.64 10.23 -2.66
CA MET A 29 10.47 9.48 -3.61
C MET A 29 10.20 9.89 -5.06
N GLU A 30 8.94 10.16 -5.43
CA GLU A 30 8.63 10.65 -6.79
C GLU A 30 9.33 11.99 -7.07
N LYS A 31 9.36 12.88 -6.08
CA LYS A 31 10.01 14.18 -6.23
C LYS A 31 11.54 14.08 -6.30
N ASN A 32 12.15 13.03 -5.73
CA ASN A 32 13.60 12.87 -5.62
C ASN A 32 14.02 11.39 -5.74
N PRO A 33 13.97 10.80 -6.95
CA PRO A 33 14.16 9.36 -7.15
C PRO A 33 15.57 8.85 -6.78
N GLY A 34 16.58 9.73 -6.69
CA GLY A 34 17.96 9.35 -6.33
C GLY A 34 18.32 9.45 -4.84
N ARG A 35 17.49 10.10 -4.01
CA ARG A 35 17.84 10.40 -2.60
C ARG A 35 17.48 9.28 -1.63
N LEU A 36 16.53 8.42 -2.00
CA LEU A 36 15.98 7.40 -1.12
C LEU A 36 16.16 6.02 -1.76
N LYS A 37 16.85 5.11 -1.07
CA LYS A 37 16.96 3.71 -1.52
C LYS A 37 15.56 3.11 -1.62
N ARG A 38 15.17 2.68 -2.83
CA ARG A 38 13.91 1.96 -3.08
C ARG A 38 14.01 0.59 -2.44
N ARG A 39 13.52 0.50 -1.20
CA ARG A 39 13.34 -0.78 -0.51
C ARG A 39 12.12 -1.46 -1.08
N GLU A 40 12.08 -2.78 -1.03
CA GLU A 40 10.93 -3.58 -1.45
C GLU A 40 10.56 -4.54 -0.32
N PHE A 41 9.33 -5.03 -0.34
CA PHE A 41 8.90 -6.15 0.49
C PHE A 41 8.30 -7.24 -0.40
N VAL A 42 8.36 -8.47 0.10
CA VAL A 42 7.84 -9.64 -0.59
C VAL A 42 6.52 -10.04 0.05
N VAL A 43 5.50 -10.27 -0.76
CA VAL A 43 4.24 -10.87 -0.28
C VAL A 43 4.52 -12.32 0.08
N LEU A 44 4.28 -12.71 1.32
CA LEU A 44 4.38 -14.09 1.77
C LEU A 44 3.02 -14.79 1.66
N GLU A 45 1.96 -14.10 2.05
CA GLU A 45 0.62 -14.66 2.16
C GLU A 45 -0.43 -13.58 1.97
N VAL A 46 -1.58 -13.99 1.41
CA VAL A 46 -2.77 -13.13 1.25
C VAL A 46 -3.96 -13.86 1.85
N ASP A 47 -4.34 -13.50 3.07
CA ASP A 47 -5.51 -14.02 3.76
C ASP A 47 -6.71 -13.12 3.43
N LYS A 48 -7.72 -13.69 2.76
CA LYS A 48 -8.91 -12.93 2.32
C LYS A 48 -9.71 -12.33 3.46
N ALA A 49 -9.64 -12.86 4.68
CA ALA A 49 -10.36 -12.37 5.83
C ALA A 49 -9.51 -11.39 6.66
N LYS A 50 -8.24 -11.74 6.92
CA LYS A 50 -7.40 -11.06 7.91
C LYS A 50 -6.53 -9.95 7.34
N GLY A 51 -5.82 -10.20 6.24
CA GLY A 51 -4.85 -9.24 5.71
C GLY A 51 -3.77 -9.87 4.85
N LEU A 52 -2.60 -9.23 4.80
CA LEU A 52 -1.42 -9.71 4.09
C LEU A 52 -0.26 -9.96 5.05
N ALA A 53 0.47 -11.05 4.85
CA ALA A 53 1.76 -11.25 5.47
C ALA A 53 2.87 -10.86 4.47
N LEU A 54 3.79 -10.03 4.89
CA LEU A 54 4.85 -9.45 4.08
C LEU A 54 6.21 -9.70 4.72
N GLN A 55 7.23 -9.92 3.90
CA GLN A 55 8.63 -9.96 4.32
C GLN A 55 9.32 -8.64 3.95
N SER A 56 9.82 -7.91 4.94
CA SER A 56 10.59 -6.68 4.75
C SER A 56 11.96 -6.82 5.42
N GLY A 57 12.99 -7.11 4.62
CA GLY A 57 14.30 -7.52 5.14
C GLY A 57 14.16 -8.86 5.86
N GLU A 58 14.60 -8.93 7.12
CA GLU A 58 14.49 -10.13 7.97
C GLU A 58 13.17 -10.21 8.76
N LYS A 59 12.32 -9.16 8.68
CA LYS A 59 11.09 -9.08 9.47
C LYS A 59 9.87 -9.54 8.68
N ARG A 60 9.06 -10.40 9.30
CA ARG A 60 7.67 -10.66 8.90
C ARG A 60 6.77 -9.56 9.46
N VAL A 61 5.89 -9.02 8.62
CA VAL A 61 4.95 -7.96 8.94
C VAL A 61 3.56 -8.38 8.49
N GLU A 62 2.57 -8.24 9.37
CA GLU A 62 1.19 -8.57 9.06
C GLU A 62 0.37 -7.29 8.93
N VAL A 63 -0.10 -7.01 7.72
CA VAL A 63 -0.89 -5.81 7.40
C VAL A 63 -2.36 -6.20 7.36
N PRO A 64 -3.16 -5.84 8.37
CA PRO A 64 -4.58 -6.19 8.37
C PRO A 64 -5.34 -5.36 7.33
N TRP A 65 -6.40 -5.93 6.76
CA TRP A 65 -7.23 -5.22 5.77
C TRP A 65 -7.81 -3.91 6.31
N GLY A 66 -8.19 -3.87 7.59
CA GLY A 66 -8.69 -2.64 8.22
C GLY A 66 -7.65 -1.52 8.29
N ALA A 67 -6.35 -1.84 8.44
CA ALA A 67 -5.30 -0.82 8.38
C ALA A 67 -5.13 -0.30 6.94
N LEU A 68 -5.25 -1.17 5.95
CA LEU A 68 -5.23 -0.76 4.55
C LEU A 68 -6.43 0.11 4.19
N GLU A 69 -7.63 -0.25 4.64
CA GLU A 69 -8.86 0.51 4.43
C GLU A 69 -8.75 1.94 4.99
N ASN A 70 -8.23 2.08 6.21
CA ASN A 70 -8.05 3.38 6.85
C ASN A 70 -7.12 4.30 6.04
N VAL A 71 -6.06 3.74 5.45
CA VAL A 71 -5.16 4.49 4.57
C VAL A 71 -5.82 4.78 3.23
N TRP A 72 -6.54 3.81 2.65
CA TRP A 72 -7.26 3.94 1.39
C TRP A 72 -8.27 5.09 1.42
N ARG A 73 -9.05 5.23 2.51
CA ARG A 73 -10.01 6.33 2.68
C ARG A 73 -9.39 7.73 2.58
N LYS A 74 -8.08 7.85 2.84
CA LYS A 74 -7.31 9.09 2.80
C LYS A 74 -6.32 9.14 1.63
N TRP A 75 -6.36 8.13 0.76
CA TRP A 75 -5.33 7.89 -0.24
C TRP A 75 -5.26 9.01 -1.28
N ARG A 76 -6.42 9.45 -1.77
CA ARG A 76 -6.52 10.56 -2.73
C ARG A 76 -5.84 11.83 -2.19
N ASP A 77 -6.20 12.22 -0.98
CA ASP A 77 -5.67 13.44 -0.36
C ASP A 77 -4.16 13.32 -0.08
N TYR A 78 -3.65 12.14 0.28
CA TYR A 78 -2.21 11.93 0.41
C TYR A 78 -1.48 12.01 -0.94
N ARG A 79 -2.02 11.39 -1.99
CA ARG A 79 -1.47 11.47 -3.35
C ARG A 79 -1.40 12.90 -3.87
N GLU A 80 -2.45 13.68 -3.60
CA GLU A 80 -2.57 15.09 -3.96
C GLU A 80 -1.80 16.03 -3.02
N CYS A 81 -0.99 15.48 -2.11
CA CYS A 81 -0.18 16.23 -1.14
C CYS A 81 -1.00 17.09 -0.16
N ARG A 82 -2.30 16.84 -0.01
CA ARG A 82 -3.18 17.50 0.99
C ARG A 82 -2.98 16.93 2.39
N LEU A 83 -2.53 15.68 2.49
CA LEU A 83 -2.17 15.03 3.76
C LEU A 83 -0.70 14.61 3.79
N LYS A 84 -0.08 14.63 4.97
CA LYS A 84 1.24 14.03 5.18
C LYS A 84 1.07 12.57 5.58
N ARG A 85 2.15 11.78 5.41
CA ARG A 85 2.14 10.35 5.77
C ARG A 85 1.69 10.09 7.22
N LYS A 86 2.08 10.97 8.14
CA LYS A 86 1.72 10.86 9.57
C LYS A 86 0.21 10.98 9.83
N ASP A 87 -0.56 11.55 8.91
CA ASP A 87 -1.99 11.80 9.06
C ASP A 87 -2.84 10.64 8.50
N LEU A 88 -2.21 9.69 7.81
CA LEU A 88 -2.89 8.53 7.21
C LEU A 88 -3.39 7.53 8.25
N ALA A 89 -2.63 7.29 9.33
CA ALA A 89 -3.01 6.37 10.39
C ALA A 89 -2.47 6.84 11.75
N GLU A 90 -3.24 6.64 12.83
CA GLU A 90 -2.84 6.99 14.20
C GLU A 90 -1.51 6.32 14.61
N LYS A 91 -1.30 5.09 14.15
CA LYS A 91 -0.06 4.33 14.33
C LYS A 91 0.60 4.12 12.97
N ASN A 92 1.76 4.74 12.77
CA ASN A 92 2.48 4.75 11.48
C ASN A 92 3.14 3.42 11.08
N PHE A 93 2.88 2.34 11.81
CA PHE A 93 3.58 1.06 11.68
C PHE A 93 3.30 0.39 10.33
N PHE A 94 2.04 0.39 9.89
CA PHE A 94 1.63 -0.24 8.62
C PHE A 94 1.62 0.73 7.44
N THR A 95 1.68 2.04 7.70
CA THR A 95 1.37 3.07 6.72
C THR A 95 2.22 2.98 5.46
N THR A 96 3.53 2.69 5.57
CA THR A 96 4.37 2.54 4.36
C THR A 96 3.98 1.34 3.50
N TYR A 97 3.60 0.22 4.11
CA TYR A 97 3.15 -0.95 3.35
C TYR A 97 1.81 -0.67 2.67
N CYS A 98 0.86 -0.06 3.39
CA CYS A 98 -0.43 0.32 2.83
C CYS A 98 -0.28 1.28 1.63
N ILE A 99 0.54 2.33 1.78
CA ILE A 99 0.85 3.27 0.70
C ILE A 99 1.42 2.53 -0.52
N ALA A 100 2.39 1.65 -0.30
CA ALA A 100 3.06 0.91 -1.37
C ALA A 100 2.09 -0.04 -2.10
N LEU A 101 1.22 -0.74 -1.36
CA LEU A 101 0.20 -1.63 -1.93
C LEU A 101 -0.81 -0.86 -2.79
N LEU A 102 -1.31 0.29 -2.31
CA LEU A 102 -2.24 1.12 -3.07
C LEU A 102 -1.58 1.70 -4.31
N ARG A 103 -0.32 2.13 -4.21
CA ARG A 103 0.43 2.59 -5.37
C ARG A 103 0.65 1.48 -6.40
N PHE A 104 1.01 0.29 -5.92
CA PHE A 104 1.22 -0.88 -6.77
C PHE A 104 -0.06 -1.26 -7.52
N LEU A 105 -1.22 -1.20 -6.86
CA LEU A 105 -2.52 -1.38 -7.50
C LEU A 105 -2.72 -0.41 -8.67
N GLU A 106 -2.50 0.89 -8.46
CA GLU A 106 -2.67 1.91 -9.49
C GLU A 106 -1.74 1.70 -10.70
N GLU A 107 -0.49 1.29 -10.45
CA GLU A 107 0.49 1.01 -11.51
C GLU A 107 0.08 -0.19 -12.37
N ASN A 108 -0.57 -1.20 -11.77
CA ASN A 108 -1.02 -2.40 -12.48
C ASN A 108 -2.40 -2.24 -13.15
N LEU A 109 -3.23 -1.32 -12.67
CA LEU A 109 -4.58 -1.06 -13.21
C LEU A 109 -4.65 0.14 -14.16
N GLY A 110 -3.52 0.79 -14.45
CA GLY A 110 -3.44 1.86 -15.44
C GLY A 110 -3.91 3.24 -14.95
N GLY A 111 -3.96 3.49 -13.64
CA GLY A 111 -4.29 4.82 -13.13
C GLY A 111 -4.81 4.89 -11.69
N PRO A 112 -4.99 6.12 -11.16
CA PRO A 112 -5.61 6.35 -9.85
C PRO A 112 -7.00 5.78 -9.76
N ARG A 113 -7.31 5.17 -8.62
CA ARG A 113 -8.62 4.64 -8.28
C ARG A 113 -9.14 5.21 -6.96
N VAL A 114 -9.20 6.54 -6.83
CA VAL A 114 -10.12 7.32 -5.94
C VAL A 114 -10.07 8.80 -6.32
#